data_AF-A0A6D2C1V9-F1
#
_entry.id   AF-A0A6D2C1V9-F1
#
_cell.length_a   1.000
_cell.length_b   1.000
_cell.length_c   1.000
_cell.angle_alpha   90.00
_cell.angle_beta   90.00
_cell.angle_gamma   90.00
#
_symmetry.space_group_name_H-M   'P 1'
#
loop_
_entity.id
_entity.type
_entity.pdbx_description
1 polymer ?
#
loop_
_entity_poly.entity_id
_entity_poly.type
_entity_poly.pdbx_seq_one_letter_code
_entity_poly.pdbx_strand_id
1 'polypeptide(L)'
;MNVVFWGGTLTELTTGWRHISNGEIDIAQGGLTDRSRGSDRWIFKARWTTKHWGVDMEAFAPVRFYPENPFIYKYLGSLEIKIFMRYNKHLADATITGLLRYFQPGKKIDSLHGGLRLSYTYKLNPYYGVYMQYFVGYGDYLYEYDKMGHRIGIGVRFVR
;
A
#
# COMPACT_ATOMS: atom_id res chain seq x y z
N MET A 1 -0.28 16.14 16.38
CA MET A 1 1.03 16.69 16.80
C MET A 1 1.64 17.33 15.57
N ASN A 2 2.07 18.60 15.62
CA ASN A 2 2.63 19.30 14.47
C ASN A 2 4.11 19.61 14.73
N VAL A 3 5.01 18.78 14.18
CA VAL A 3 6.46 19.02 14.27
C VAL A 3 6.93 19.59 12.94
N VAL A 4 7.50 20.79 12.95
CA VAL A 4 8.01 21.44 11.74
C VAL A 4 9.43 20.96 11.47
N PHE A 5 9.67 20.36 10.31
CA PHE A 5 11.01 20.00 9.86
C PHE A 5 11.10 20.02 8.33
N TRP A 6 12.27 20.42 7.81
CA TRP A 6 12.58 20.46 6.37
C TRP A 6 11.56 21.26 5.53
N GLY A 7 11.05 22.38 6.07
CA GLY A 7 10.08 23.24 5.37
C GLY A 7 8.66 22.67 5.27
N GLY A 8 8.39 21.53 5.91
CA GLY A 8 7.07 20.94 6.05
C GLY A 8 6.70 20.65 7.50
N THR A 9 5.57 19.99 7.68
CA THR A 9 5.02 19.64 8.99
C THR A 9 4.72 18.15 9.01
N LEU A 10 5.26 17.47 10.02
CA LEU A 10 4.79 16.16 10.42
C LEU A 10 3.43 16.33 11.08
N THR A 11 2.38 15.82 10.43
CA THR A 11 0.98 16.02 10.84
C THR A 11 0.42 14.80 11.55
N GLU A 12 0.93 13.61 11.24
CA GLU A 12 0.42 12.35 11.77
C GLU A 12 1.57 11.42 12.13
N LEU A 13 1.48 10.85 13.33
CA LEU A 13 2.19 9.65 13.73
C LEU A 13 1.14 8.70 14.30
N THR A 14 1.09 7.47 13.80
CA THR A 14 0.11 6.48 14.24
C THR A 14 0.75 5.11 14.28
N THR A 15 0.40 4.33 15.29
CA THR A 15 0.81 2.94 15.37
C THR A 15 -0.36 2.09 15.85
N GLY A 16 -0.37 0.81 15.51
CA GLY A 16 -1.41 -0.09 15.95
C GLY A 16 -1.37 -1.42 15.22
N TRP A 17 -2.34 -2.27 15.51
CA TRP A 17 -2.50 -3.54 14.82
C TRP A 17 -3.50 -3.39 13.67
N ARG A 18 -3.14 -3.92 12.51
CA ARG A 18 -4.01 -4.09 11.35
C ARG A 18 -4.11 -5.55 10.94
N HIS A 19 -5.34 -6.05 10.87
CA HIS A 19 -5.70 -7.31 10.21
C HIS A 19 -6.25 -7.00 8.81
N ILE A 20 -5.80 -7.74 7.78
CA ILE A 20 -6.34 -7.69 6.43
C ILE A 20 -6.58 -9.12 5.94
N SER A 21 -7.78 -9.38 5.43
CA SER A 21 -8.15 -10.64 4.80
C SER A 21 -8.96 -10.38 3.53
N ASN A 22 -9.03 -11.37 2.64
CA ASN A 22 -9.90 -11.35 1.45
C ASN A 22 -11.29 -11.96 1.72
N GLY A 23 -11.51 -12.55 2.90
CA GLY A 23 -12.78 -13.16 3.28
C GLY A 23 -13.12 -14.46 2.51
N GLU A 24 -12.16 -15.06 1.81
CA GLU A 24 -12.35 -16.36 1.15
C GLU A 24 -12.09 -17.52 2.13
N ILE A 25 -12.67 -18.69 1.85
CA ILE A 25 -12.58 -19.88 2.70
C ILE A 25 -11.74 -20.92 1.96
N ASP A 26 -10.79 -21.53 2.66
CA ASP A 26 -9.96 -22.60 2.11
C ASP A 26 -10.67 -23.95 2.06
N ILE A 27 -10.18 -24.84 1.18
CA ILE A 27 -10.69 -26.22 1.03
C ILE A 27 -10.65 -26.97 2.36
N ALA A 28 -9.60 -26.78 3.16
CA ALA A 28 -9.46 -27.40 4.48
C ALA A 28 -10.56 -27.00 5.47
N GLN A 29 -11.28 -25.90 5.21
CA GLN A 29 -12.38 -25.36 6.02
C GLN A 29 -13.73 -25.40 5.27
N GLY A 30 -13.83 -26.17 4.18
CA GLY A 30 -15.07 -26.34 3.41
C GLY A 30 -15.25 -25.38 2.22
N GLY A 31 -14.19 -24.66 1.83
CA GLY A 31 -14.17 -23.84 0.62
C GLY A 31 -14.03 -24.65 -0.67
N LEU A 32 -14.40 -24.04 -1.81
CA LEU A 32 -14.28 -24.67 -3.14
C LEU A 32 -12.84 -24.69 -3.66
N THR A 33 -11.98 -23.79 -3.19
CA THR A 33 -10.60 -23.60 -3.67
C THR A 33 -9.73 -22.99 -2.59
N ASP A 34 -8.42 -23.25 -2.58
CA ASP A 34 -7.45 -22.62 -1.67
C ASP A 34 -7.17 -21.19 -2.16
N ARG A 35 -7.94 -20.25 -1.60
CA ARG A 35 -7.87 -18.82 -1.95
C ARG A 35 -7.86 -17.92 -0.72
N SER A 36 -8.04 -18.43 0.49
CA SER A 36 -8.00 -17.62 1.69
C SER A 36 -6.63 -16.98 1.84
N ARG A 37 -6.58 -15.68 2.08
CA ARG A 37 -5.34 -14.96 2.34
C ARG A 37 -5.58 -14.03 3.51
N GLY A 38 -4.62 -13.99 4.44
CA GLY A 38 -4.68 -13.18 5.66
C GLY A 38 -3.34 -12.52 5.98
N SER A 39 -3.37 -11.40 6.68
CA SER A 39 -2.16 -10.74 7.16
C SER A 39 -2.42 -9.93 8.42
N ASP A 40 -1.71 -10.29 9.49
CA ASP A 40 -1.68 -9.56 10.75
C ASP A 40 -0.36 -8.81 10.88
N ARG A 41 -0.47 -7.49 11.01
CA ARG A 41 0.67 -6.59 11.03
C ARG A 41 0.54 -5.54 12.11
N TRP A 42 1.65 -5.29 12.80
CA TRP A 42 1.81 -4.06 13.56
C TRP A 42 2.27 -2.98 12.60
N ILE A 43 1.57 -1.86 12.53
CA ILE A 43 1.84 -0.76 11.61
C ILE A 43 2.40 0.44 12.36
N PHE A 44 3.24 1.19 11.66
CA PHE A 44 3.71 2.52 12.04
C PHE A 44 3.57 3.44 10.84
N LYS A 45 2.74 4.47 10.97
CA LYS A 45 2.48 5.47 9.94
C LYS A 45 3.04 6.81 10.35
N ALA A 46 3.66 7.49 9.40
CA ALA A 46 4.08 8.87 9.52
C ALA A 46 3.62 9.65 8.29
N ARG A 47 3.03 10.83 8.50
CA ARG A 47 2.64 11.74 7.43
C ARG A 47 3.37 13.06 7.57
N TRP A 48 4.10 13.42 6.53
CA TRP A 48 4.73 14.72 6.39
C TRP A 48 4.09 15.48 5.23
N THR A 49 3.77 16.75 5.44
CA THR A 49 3.07 17.58 4.46
C THR A 49 3.64 18.99 4.39
N THR A 50 3.63 19.55 3.19
CA THR A 50 3.90 20.96 2.88
C THR A 50 2.67 21.56 2.18
N LYS A 51 2.81 22.78 1.65
CA LYS A 51 1.75 23.45 0.90
C LYS A 51 1.25 22.66 -0.33
N HIS A 52 2.16 22.02 -1.07
CA HIS A 52 1.82 21.34 -2.33
C HIS A 52 2.24 19.87 -2.37
N TRP A 53 3.07 19.42 -1.45
CA TRP A 53 3.60 18.05 -1.43
C TRP A 53 3.32 17.38 -0.10
N GLY A 54 3.23 16.07 -0.11
CA GLY A 54 3.29 15.27 1.11
C GLY A 54 3.84 13.89 0.85
N VAL A 55 4.25 13.28 1.95
CA VAL A 55 4.81 11.94 1.99
C VAL A 55 4.11 11.19 3.13
N ASP A 56 3.43 10.12 2.76
CA ASP A 56 2.90 9.13 3.69
C ASP A 56 3.87 7.96 3.70
N MET A 57 4.42 7.64 4.87
CA MET A 57 5.26 6.48 5.09
C MET A 57 4.52 5.51 6.00
N GLU A 58 4.49 4.24 5.64
CA GLU A 58 3.91 3.18 6.44
C GLU A 58 4.90 2.01 6.54
N ALA A 59 5.52 1.86 7.69
CA ALA A 59 6.30 0.68 8.03
C ALA A 59 5.41 -0.34 8.75
N PHE A 60 5.69 -1.62 8.62
CA PHE A 60 5.00 -2.65 9.38
C PHE A 60 5.88 -3.84 9.72
N ALA A 61 5.55 -4.52 10.82
CA ALA A 61 6.15 -5.78 11.22
C ALA A 61 5.07 -6.86 11.28
N PRO A 62 5.33 -8.07 10.75
CA PRO A 62 4.38 -9.18 10.84
C PRO A 62 4.22 -9.62 12.29
N VAL A 63 2.97 -9.74 12.75
CA VAL A 63 2.64 -10.26 14.09
C VAL A 63 2.36 -11.76 14.03
N ARG A 64 1.74 -12.20 12.93
CA ARG A 64 1.41 -13.61 12.68
C ARG A 64 1.72 -13.98 11.24
N PHE A 65 2.22 -15.20 11.08
CA PHE A 65 2.36 -15.86 9.78
C PHE A 65 1.26 -16.89 9.61
N TYR A 66 0.59 -16.80 8.48
CA TYR A 66 -0.54 -17.63 8.11
C TYR A 66 -0.06 -18.75 7.17
N PRO A 67 -0.36 -20.04 7.46
CA PRO A 67 0.05 -21.16 6.62
C PRO A 67 -0.44 -21.08 5.17
N GLU A 68 -1.57 -20.43 4.92
CA GLU A 68 -2.19 -20.23 3.60
C GLU A 68 -1.40 -19.27 2.69
N ASN A 69 -0.54 -18.42 3.27
CA ASN A 69 0.29 -17.47 2.53
C ASN A 69 1.63 -17.20 3.24
N PRO A 70 2.50 -18.23 3.35
CA PRO A 70 3.70 -18.21 4.19
C PRO A 70 4.76 -17.20 3.71
N PHE A 71 4.66 -16.77 2.45
CA PHE A 71 5.62 -15.86 1.81
C PHE A 71 5.04 -14.48 1.48
N ILE A 72 3.88 -14.11 2.02
CA ILE A 72 3.23 -12.84 1.67
C ILE A 72 4.12 -11.62 1.92
N TYR A 73 4.90 -11.62 3.01
CA TYR A 73 5.77 -10.50 3.38
C TYR A 73 7.02 -10.38 2.49
N LYS A 74 7.37 -11.43 1.73
CA LYS A 74 8.36 -11.35 0.66
C LYS A 74 7.94 -10.41 -0.47
N TYR A 75 6.64 -10.34 -0.77
CA TYR A 75 6.09 -9.56 -1.87
C TYR A 75 5.55 -8.19 -1.43
N LEU A 76 4.90 -8.13 -0.26
CA LEU A 76 4.44 -6.85 0.30
C LEU A 76 5.59 -5.97 0.83
N GLY A 77 6.72 -6.58 1.21
CA GLY A 77 7.79 -5.90 1.93
C GLY A 77 7.41 -5.59 3.38
N SER A 78 8.02 -4.55 3.94
CA SER A 78 7.75 -4.04 5.30
C SER A 78 7.61 -2.52 5.34
N LEU A 79 7.76 -1.85 4.19
CA LEU A 79 7.66 -0.41 4.06
C LEU A 79 6.91 -0.04 2.76
N GLU A 80 5.94 0.84 2.91
CA GLU A 80 5.23 1.53 1.84
C GLU A 80 5.50 3.03 1.95
N ILE A 81 5.79 3.66 0.82
CA ILE A 81 5.97 5.11 0.73
C ILE A 81 5.03 5.63 -0.34
N LYS A 82 4.18 6.59 0.00
CA LYS A 82 3.35 7.35 -0.93
C LYS A 82 3.81 8.80 -0.95
N ILE A 83 4.22 9.27 -2.10
CA ILE A 83 4.50 10.68 -2.37
C ILE A 83 3.28 11.24 -3.11
N PHE A 84 2.75 12.36 -2.67
CA PHE A 84 1.62 13.00 -3.32
C PHE A 84 1.85 14.49 -3.51
N MET A 85 1.32 15.01 -4.61
CA MET A 85 1.34 16.42 -4.97
C MET A 85 -0.09 16.91 -5.16
N ARG A 86 -0.38 18.06 -4.58
CA ARG A 86 -1.66 18.77 -4.72
C ARG A 86 -1.38 20.20 -5.16
N TYR A 87 -1.79 20.53 -6.37
CA TYR A 87 -1.64 21.89 -6.89
C TYR A 87 -2.90 22.27 -7.68
N ASN A 88 -3.65 23.23 -7.15
CA ASN A 88 -4.91 23.70 -7.73
C ASN A 88 -5.91 22.53 -7.98
N LYS A 89 -6.20 22.22 -9.24
CA LYS A 89 -7.07 21.12 -9.66
C LYS A 89 -6.35 19.79 -9.87
N HIS A 90 -5.03 19.75 -9.72
CA HIS A 90 -4.21 18.58 -10.00
C HIS A 90 -3.84 17.85 -8.70
N LEU A 91 -4.13 16.56 -8.66
CA LEU A 91 -3.66 15.64 -7.63
C LEU A 91 -2.87 14.54 -8.31
N ALA A 92 -1.60 14.39 -7.95
CA ALA A 92 -0.78 13.28 -8.40
C ALA A 92 -0.29 12.51 -7.19
N ASP A 93 -0.28 11.18 -7.27
CA ASP A 93 0.28 10.32 -6.23
C ASP A 93 1.11 9.19 -6.84
N ALA A 94 2.22 8.88 -6.19
CA ALA A 94 3.10 7.79 -6.52
C ALA A 94 3.32 6.96 -5.24
N THR A 95 2.86 5.72 -5.24
CA THR A 95 2.99 4.79 -4.12
C THR A 95 3.96 3.69 -4.49
N ILE A 96 4.98 3.49 -3.66
CA ILE A 96 5.99 2.46 -3.79
C ILE A 96 5.80 1.49 -2.63
N THR A 97 5.66 0.22 -2.96
CA THR A 97 5.45 -0.89 -2.02
C THR A 97 6.57 -1.93 -2.18
N GLY A 98 6.71 -2.86 -1.22
CA GLY A 98 7.72 -3.91 -1.31
C GLY A 98 9.13 -3.49 -0.85
N LEU A 99 9.25 -2.32 -0.20
CA LEU A 99 10.50 -1.83 0.38
C LEU A 99 10.77 -2.52 1.73
N LEU A 100 12.05 -2.60 2.12
CA LEU A 100 12.57 -3.21 3.36
C LEU A 100 11.99 -4.61 3.65
N ARG A 101 12.74 -5.67 3.37
CA ARG A 101 12.22 -7.06 3.49
C ARG A 101 12.83 -7.83 4.67
N TYR A 102 13.09 -7.10 5.74
CA TYR A 102 13.85 -7.59 6.90
C TYR A 102 13.13 -8.71 7.68
N PHE A 103 11.80 -8.75 7.62
CA PHE A 103 11.00 -9.63 8.49
C PHE A 103 10.58 -10.97 7.87
N GLN A 104 11.09 -11.36 6.70
CA GLN A 104 10.84 -12.69 6.14
C GLN A 104 11.96 -13.66 6.58
N PRO A 105 11.68 -14.65 7.45
CA PRO A 105 12.69 -15.61 7.88
C PRO A 105 13.11 -16.55 6.72
N GLY A 106 14.42 -16.79 6.58
CA GLY A 106 14.97 -17.94 5.85
C GLY A 106 15.17 -17.82 4.33
N LYS A 107 15.07 -16.64 3.71
CA LYS A 107 15.40 -16.49 2.28
C LYS A 107 16.28 -15.29 1.97
N LYS A 108 17.27 -15.50 1.08
CA LYS A 108 18.05 -14.43 0.46
C LYS A 108 17.13 -13.53 -0.36
N ILE A 109 17.34 -12.22 -0.25
CA ILE A 109 16.63 -11.19 -1.02
C ILE A 109 17.22 -11.17 -2.44
N ASP A 110 17.04 -12.26 -3.20
CA ASP A 110 17.69 -12.41 -4.52
C ASP A 110 16.93 -11.69 -5.65
N SER A 111 15.71 -11.21 -5.39
CA SER A 111 14.87 -10.53 -6.39
C SER A 111 14.03 -9.40 -5.79
N LEU A 112 13.95 -8.28 -6.52
CA LEU A 112 13.28 -7.06 -6.09
C LEU A 112 11.77 -7.13 -6.43
N HIS A 113 10.98 -7.74 -5.54
CA HIS A 113 9.51 -7.76 -5.54
C HIS A 113 8.89 -6.50 -4.90
N GLY A 114 8.20 -5.70 -5.67
CA GLY A 114 7.46 -4.56 -5.15
C GLY A 114 6.44 -4.10 -6.16
N GLY A 115 5.75 -3.03 -5.82
CA GLY A 115 4.73 -2.43 -6.67
C GLY A 115 4.91 -0.92 -6.76
N LEU A 116 4.79 -0.40 -7.96
CA LEU A 116 4.67 1.03 -8.22
C LEU A 116 3.24 1.32 -8.66
N ARG A 117 2.55 2.16 -7.90
CA ARG A 117 1.23 2.70 -8.25
C ARG A 117 1.35 4.19 -8.53
N LEU A 118 1.05 4.59 -9.74
CA LEU A 118 0.96 5.98 -10.14
C LEU A 118 -0.51 6.33 -10.32
N SER A 119 -0.94 7.43 -9.73
CA SER A 119 -2.32 7.88 -9.88
C SER A 119 -2.35 9.39 -10.11
N TYR A 120 -3.29 9.80 -10.96
CA TYR A 120 -3.51 11.19 -11.30
C TYR A 120 -5.00 11.48 -11.26
N THR A 121 -5.37 12.60 -10.63
CA THR A 121 -6.75 13.06 -10.55
C THR A 121 -6.82 14.52 -10.97
N TYR A 122 -7.68 14.82 -11.93
CA TYR A 122 -8.06 16.18 -12.28
C TYR A 122 -9.41 16.51 -11.64
N LYS A 123 -9.42 17.47 -10.70
CA LYS A 123 -10.63 17.93 -10.03
C LYS A 123 -11.51 18.68 -11.03
N LEU A 124 -12.69 18.14 -11.30
CA LEU A 124 -13.71 18.83 -12.08
C LEU A 124 -14.45 19.81 -11.17
N ASN A 125 -14.94 19.30 -10.04
CA ASN A 125 -15.69 20.03 -9.03
C ASN A 125 -15.07 19.80 -7.64
N PRO A 126 -15.52 20.50 -6.58
CA PRO A 126 -15.05 20.24 -5.21
C PRO A 126 -15.25 18.81 -4.71
N TYR A 127 -16.16 18.04 -5.32
CA TYR A 127 -16.56 16.71 -4.86
C TYR A 127 -16.01 15.54 -5.67
N TYR A 128 -15.79 15.72 -6.98
CA TYR A 128 -15.36 14.63 -7.87
C TYR A 128 -14.38 15.11 -8.95
N GLY A 129 -13.56 14.19 -9.41
CA GLY A 129 -12.60 14.40 -10.48
C GLY A 129 -12.38 13.17 -11.34
N VAL A 130 -11.84 13.38 -12.53
CA VAL A 130 -11.41 12.30 -13.42
C VAL A 130 -10.13 11.70 -12.86
N TYR A 131 -10.12 10.38 -12.71
CA TYR A 131 -9.05 9.61 -12.10
C TYR A 131 -8.43 8.66 -13.11
N MET A 132 -7.11 8.61 -13.13
CA MET A 132 -6.34 7.62 -13.86
C MET A 132 -5.36 6.96 -12.90
N GLN A 133 -5.24 5.64 -12.99
CA GLN A 133 -4.30 4.84 -12.20
C GLN A 133 -3.53 3.92 -13.13
N TYR A 134 -2.23 3.82 -12.87
CA TYR A 134 -1.37 2.81 -13.44
C TYR A 134 -0.67 2.06 -12.29
N PHE A 135 -0.74 0.73 -12.32
CA PHE A 135 -0.07 -0.13 -11.37
C PHE A 135 0.84 -1.12 -12.11
N VAL A 136 2.06 -1.28 -11.61
CA VAL A 136 2.99 -2.30 -12.07
C VAL A 136 3.69 -2.94 -10.87
N GLY A 137 3.67 -4.27 -10.80
CA GLY A 137 4.43 -5.04 -9.81
C GLY A 137 3.60 -6.08 -9.06
N TYR A 138 4.01 -6.39 -7.84
CA TYR A 138 3.43 -7.45 -7.00
C TYR A 138 2.56 -6.86 -5.88
N GLY A 139 1.64 -7.66 -5.33
CA GLY A 139 0.89 -7.27 -4.14
C GLY A 139 -0.27 -6.28 -4.37
N ASP A 140 -0.78 -6.15 -5.60
CA ASP A 140 -1.93 -5.27 -5.87
C ASP A 140 -3.20 -5.75 -5.17
N TYR A 141 -3.38 -7.06 -5.11
CA TYR A 141 -4.47 -7.75 -4.42
C TYR A 141 -3.90 -8.77 -3.45
N LEU A 142 -4.64 -9.03 -2.38
CA LEU A 142 -4.26 -10.07 -1.42
C LEU A 142 -4.29 -11.46 -2.05
N TYR A 143 -5.24 -11.69 -2.97
CA TYR A 143 -5.35 -12.95 -3.71
C TYR A 143 -4.16 -13.22 -4.64
N GLU A 144 -3.72 -12.19 -5.36
CA GLU A 144 -2.62 -12.27 -6.34
C GLU A 144 -1.34 -11.61 -5.82
N TYR A 145 -1.02 -11.82 -4.53
CA TYR A 145 0.10 -11.14 -3.90
C TYR A 145 1.46 -11.52 -4.51
N ASP A 146 1.57 -12.74 -5.05
CA ASP A 146 2.77 -13.34 -5.62
C ASP A 146 2.87 -13.24 -7.15
N LYS A 147 1.88 -12.64 -7.81
CA LYS A 147 1.88 -12.44 -9.27
C LYS A 147 2.26 -11.01 -9.65
N MET A 148 3.03 -10.88 -10.73
CA MET A 148 3.33 -9.60 -11.32
C MET A 148 2.14 -9.13 -12.17
N GLY A 149 1.56 -7.98 -11.82
CA GLY A 149 0.45 -7.37 -12.53
C GLY A 149 0.85 -6.08 -13.22
N HIS A 150 0.22 -5.82 -14.37
CA HIS A 150 0.24 -4.53 -15.07
C HIS A 150 -1.21 -4.10 -15.28
N ARG A 151 -1.62 -3.00 -14.66
CA ARG A 151 -3.02 -2.55 -14.70
C ARG A 151 -3.09 -1.06 -14.97
N ILE A 152 -3.96 -0.70 -15.91
CA ILE A 152 -4.35 0.68 -16.17
C ILE A 152 -5.85 0.81 -15.92
N GLY A 153 -6.25 1.88 -15.24
CA GLY A 153 -7.63 2.15 -14.91
C GLY A 153 -7.94 3.63 -15.07
N ILE A 154 -9.13 3.93 -15.61
CA ILE A 154 -9.68 5.27 -15.70
C ILE A 154 -11.05 5.24 -15.03
N GLY A 155 -11.38 6.26 -14.25
CA GLY A 155 -12.64 6.33 -13.55
C GLY A 155 -12.87 7.68 -12.89
N VAL A 156 -13.72 7.68 -11.87
CA VAL A 156 -14.06 8.88 -11.09
C VAL A 156 -13.55 8.69 -9.66
N ARG A 157 -12.92 9.73 -9.11
CA ARG A 157 -12.48 9.76 -7.70
C ARG A 157 -13.19 10.88 -6.96
N PHE A 158 -13.73 10.55 -5.79
CA PHE A 158 -14.22 11.55 -4.86
C PHE A 158 -13.05 12.30 -4.23
N VAL A 159 -13.16 13.62 -4.23
CA VAL A 159 -12.12 14.53 -3.79
C VAL A 159 -12.56 15.17 -2.49
N ARG A 160 -11.71 15.10 -1.46
CA ARG A 160 -11.86 15.81 -0.19
C ARG A 160 -10.67 16.73 0.03
#